data_AF-A0A101GC40-F1
#
_entry.id   AF-A0A101GC40-F1
#
_cell.length_a   1.000
_cell.length_b   1.000
_cell.length_c   1.000
_cell.angle_alpha   90.00
_cell.angle_beta   90.00
_cell.angle_gamma   90.00
#
_symmetry.space_group_name_H-M   'P 1'
#
loop_
_entity.id
_entity.type
_entity.pdbx_description
1 polymer ?
#
loop_
_entity_poly.entity_id
_entity_poly.type
_entity_poly.pdbx_seq_one_letter_code
_entity_poly.pdbx_strand_id
1 'polypeptide(L)'
;MKATHRFVALFTILIIFLPSCTSIMTNTAIYKGMDEAIANNRFSVPIAQLEKVKDKAFSDKDRVLYYLNMGMLHHYNGNYSESNAMLTQAERGIEELFTA
;
A
#
# COMPACT_ATOMS: atom_id res chain seq x y z
N MET A 1 -49.33 1.61 2.93
CA MET A 1 -48.39 0.66 3.56
C MET A 1 -47.56 -0.15 2.55
N LYS A 2 -48.13 -0.81 1.53
CA LYS A 2 -47.34 -1.58 0.53
C LYS A 2 -46.33 -0.72 -0.26
N ALA A 3 -46.71 0.50 -0.66
CA ALA A 3 -45.82 1.43 -1.36
C ALA A 3 -44.68 1.93 -0.46
N THR A 4 -44.95 2.22 0.80
CA THR A 4 -43.95 2.59 1.81
C THR A 4 -42.97 1.45 2.09
N HIS A 5 -43.43 0.20 2.18
CA HIS A 5 -42.55 -0.96 2.28
C HIS A 5 -41.71 -1.20 1.02
N ARG A 6 -42.26 -0.91 -0.17
CA ARG A 6 -41.51 -0.96 -1.45
C ARG A 6 -40.41 0.11 -1.50
N PHE A 7 -40.70 1.33 -1.06
CA PHE A 7 -39.71 2.41 -0.98
C PHE A 7 -38.62 2.12 0.06
N VAL A 8 -39.01 1.60 1.23
CA VAL A 8 -38.05 1.17 2.26
C VAL A 8 -37.18 0.03 1.74
N ALA A 9 -37.76 -0.98 1.08
CA ALA A 9 -36.98 -2.08 0.49
C ALA A 9 -36.00 -1.62 -0.60
N LEU A 10 -36.43 -0.70 -1.48
CA LEU A 10 -35.57 -0.08 -2.50
C LEU A 10 -34.42 0.71 -1.87
N PHE A 11 -34.69 1.46 -0.80
CA PHE A 11 -33.69 2.24 -0.08
C PHE A 11 -32.69 1.34 0.67
N THR A 12 -33.16 0.23 1.26
CA THR A 12 -32.29 -0.77 1.89
C THR A 12 -31.40 -1.47 0.87
N ILE A 13 -31.93 -1.83 -0.29
CA ILE A 13 -31.15 -2.41 -1.39
C ILE A 13 -30.08 -1.42 -1.88
N LEU A 14 -30.45 -0.15 -2.06
CA LEU A 14 -29.51 0.89 -2.50
C LEU A 14 -28.34 1.05 -1.51
N ILE A 15 -28.59 1.05 -0.20
CA ILE A 15 -27.55 1.15 0.83
C ILE A 15 -26.57 -0.02 0.79
N ILE A 16 -27.04 -1.24 0.48
CA ILE A 16 -26.20 -2.44 0.41
C ILE A 16 -25.25 -2.41 -0.81
N PHE A 17 -25.59 -1.69 -1.87
CA PHE A 17 -24.74 -1.58 -3.08
C PHE A 17 -23.69 -0.47 -3.03
N LEU A 18 -23.75 0.45 -2.05
CA LEU A 18 -22.79 1.56 -1.91
C LEU A 18 -21.35 1.20 -1.44
N PRO A 19 -21.06 0.13 -0.68
CA PRO A 19 -19.70 -0.14 -0.19
C PRO A 19 -18.78 -0.84 -1.21
N SER A 20 -19.10 -0.81 -2.50
CA SER A 20 -18.32 -1.50 -3.54
C SER A 20 -16.92 -0.90 -3.81
N CYS A 21 -16.64 0.32 -3.33
CA CYS A 21 -15.37 1.01 -3.54
C CYS A 21 -14.52 1.26 -2.26
N THR A 22 -14.93 0.78 -1.08
CA THR A 22 -14.21 1.07 0.18
C THR A 22 -13.03 0.14 0.47
N SER A 23 -12.69 -0.78 -0.43
CA SER A 23 -11.61 -1.76 -0.23
C SER A 23 -10.19 -1.17 -0.27
N ILE A 24 -10.04 0.10 -0.64
CA ILE A 24 -8.76 0.82 -0.61
C ILE A 24 -8.67 1.63 0.69
N MET A 25 -8.65 0.97 1.84
CA MET A 25 -8.26 1.62 3.09
C MET A 25 -6.74 1.55 3.23
N THR A 26 -6.04 2.45 2.53
CA THR A 26 -4.58 2.58 2.63
C THR A 26 -4.19 3.07 4.02
N ASN A 27 -3.38 2.30 4.76
CA ASN A 27 -2.86 2.72 6.06
C ASN A 27 -1.76 3.78 5.86
N THR A 28 -2.15 5.05 5.78
CA THR A 28 -1.24 6.18 5.56
C THR A 28 -0.41 6.54 6.80
N ALA A 29 -0.81 6.07 7.99
CA ALA A 29 -0.13 6.40 9.25
C ALA A 29 1.34 5.93 9.27
N ILE A 30 1.63 4.84 8.54
CA ILE A 30 2.99 4.31 8.39
C ILE A 30 3.94 5.29 7.68
N TYR A 31 3.42 6.15 6.81
CA TYR A 31 4.23 7.11 6.04
C TYR A 31 4.39 8.45 6.75
N LYS A 32 3.78 8.63 7.93
CA LYS A 32 3.84 9.89 8.68
C LYS A 32 5.29 10.30 8.93
N GLY A 33 5.65 11.51 8.50
CA GLY A 33 6.99 12.09 8.66
C GLY A 33 8.03 11.66 7.62
N MET A 34 7.70 10.70 6.75
CA MET A 34 8.63 10.26 5.69
C MET A 34 8.84 11.34 4.63
N ASP A 35 7.78 12.07 4.23
CA ASP A 35 7.86 13.11 3.21
C ASP A 35 8.84 14.22 3.59
N GLU A 36 8.83 14.63 4.87
CA GLU A 36 9.77 15.62 5.38
C GLU A 36 11.22 15.09 5.34
N ALA A 37 11.43 13.83 5.72
CA ALA A 37 12.75 13.21 5.65
C ALA A 37 13.25 13.11 4.20
N ILE A 38 12.39 12.69 3.27
CA ILE A 38 12.68 12.58 1.83
C ILE A 38 13.03 13.96 1.25
N ALA A 39 12.23 14.98 1.54
CA ALA A 39 12.47 16.35 1.09
C ALA A 39 13.82 16.92 1.56
N ASN A 40 14.34 16.41 2.68
CA ASN A 40 15.63 16.81 3.24
C ASN A 40 16.76 15.80 2.94
N ASN A 41 16.57 14.89 1.98
CA ASN A 41 17.53 13.85 1.59
C ASN A 41 17.95 12.90 2.74
N ARG A 42 17.12 12.78 3.79
CA ARG A 42 17.35 11.90 4.94
C ARG A 42 16.72 10.52 4.71
N PHE A 43 17.13 9.82 3.66
CA PHE A 43 16.51 8.57 3.23
C PHE A 43 16.70 7.39 4.19
N SER A 44 17.72 7.42 5.05
CA SER A 44 17.90 6.41 6.10
C SER A 44 16.74 6.34 7.09
N VAL A 45 16.03 7.45 7.31
CA VAL A 45 14.88 7.54 8.22
C VAL A 45 13.69 6.71 7.70
N PRO A 46 13.15 6.95 6.49
CA PRO A 46 12.05 6.15 5.95
C PRO A 46 12.46 4.68 5.71
N ILE A 47 13.72 4.39 5.36
CA ILE A 47 14.22 3.00 5.26
C ILE A 47 14.03 2.27 6.61
N ALA A 48 14.57 2.82 7.70
CA ALA A 48 14.45 2.21 9.02
C ALA A 48 12.99 2.14 9.51
N GLN A 49 12.14 3.10 9.13
CA GLN A 49 10.73 3.10 9.50
C GLN A 49 9.94 2.01 8.76
N LEU A 50 10.20 1.79 7.46
CA LEU A 50 9.57 0.73 6.68
C LEU A 50 10.03 -0.67 7.13
N GLU A 51 11.31 -0.85 7.43
CA GLU A 51 11.84 -2.12 7.95
C GLU A 51 11.13 -2.55 9.24
N LYS A 52 10.93 -1.62 10.19
CA LYS A 52 10.30 -1.91 11.48
C LYS A 52 8.85 -2.38 11.38
N VAL A 53 8.16 -2.01 10.31
CA VAL A 53 6.74 -2.31 10.13
C VAL A 53 6.50 -3.36 9.06
N LYS A 54 7.53 -3.85 8.37
CA LYS A 54 7.43 -4.79 7.23
C LYS A 54 6.33 -5.83 7.41
N ASP A 55 6.47 -6.66 8.45
CA ASP A 55 5.59 -7.81 8.68
C ASP A 55 4.19 -7.43 9.22
N LYS A 56 4.00 -6.19 9.66
CA LYS A 56 2.73 -5.67 10.22
C LYS A 56 1.94 -4.85 9.21
N ALA A 57 2.64 -4.15 8.33
CA ALA A 57 2.10 -3.15 7.42
C ALA A 57 1.86 -3.69 6.01
N PHE A 58 2.62 -4.71 5.61
CA PHE A 58 2.58 -5.24 4.25
C PHE A 58 2.20 -6.72 4.32
N SER A 59 0.98 -7.02 3.87
CA SER A 59 0.56 -8.40 3.68
C SER A 59 1.30 -9.02 2.49
N ASP A 60 1.14 -10.33 2.27
CA ASP A 60 1.71 -11.00 1.09
C ASP A 60 1.32 -10.30 -0.21
N LYS A 61 0.11 -9.74 -0.30
CA LYS A 61 -0.35 -8.99 -1.49
C LYS A 61 0.33 -7.63 -1.63
N ASP A 62 0.75 -7.03 -0.53
CA ASP A 62 1.40 -5.71 -0.50
C ASP A 62 2.93 -5.82 -0.55
N ARG A 63 3.49 -7.04 -0.65
CA ARG A 63 4.94 -7.28 -0.68
C ARG A 63 5.63 -6.51 -1.81
N VAL A 64 4.99 -6.39 -2.97
CA VAL A 64 5.51 -5.62 -4.12
C VAL A 64 5.69 -4.16 -3.74
N LEU A 65 4.73 -3.57 -3.04
CA LEU A 65 4.78 -2.17 -2.61
C LEU A 65 5.91 -1.94 -1.61
N TYR A 66 6.10 -2.86 -0.66
CA TYR A 66 7.22 -2.81 0.28
C TYR A 66 8.56 -2.79 -0.48
N TYR A 67 8.78 -3.76 -1.37
CA TYR A 67 10.03 -3.90 -2.11
C TYR A 67 10.29 -2.72 -3.05
N LEU A 68 9.25 -2.18 -3.69
CA LEU A 68 9.38 -0.99 -4.54
C LEU A 68 9.79 0.24 -3.72
N ASN A 69 9.13 0.48 -2.58
CA ASN A 69 9.47 1.59 -1.69
C ASN A 69 10.91 1.47 -1.18
N MET A 70 11.31 0.29 -0.70
CA MET A 70 12.67 0.04 -0.23
C MET A 70 13.68 0.24 -1.38
N GLY A 71 13.42 -0.31 -2.56
CA GLY A 71 14.26 -0.15 -3.74
C GLY A 71 14.53 1.32 -4.07
N MET A 72 13.47 2.12 -4.17
CA MET A 72 13.60 3.56 -4.45
C MET A 72 14.35 4.31 -3.34
N LEU A 73 14.03 4.04 -2.07
CA LEU A 73 14.69 4.72 -0.96
C LEU A 73 16.19 4.37 -0.88
N HIS A 74 16.55 3.10 -1.09
CA HIS A 74 17.94 2.68 -1.17
C HIS A 74 18.65 3.30 -2.37
N HIS A 75 17.99 3.44 -3.53
CA HIS A 75 18.54 4.12 -4.69
C HIS A 75 18.92 5.57 -4.36
N TYR A 76 17.97 6.33 -3.79
CA TYR A 76 18.21 7.73 -3.43
C TYR A 76 19.22 7.88 -2.28
N ASN A 77 19.35 6.88 -1.41
CA ASN A 77 20.36 6.86 -0.36
C ASN A 77 21.76 6.44 -0.86
N GLY A 78 21.94 6.15 -2.15
CA GLY A 78 23.21 5.70 -2.73
C GLY A 78 23.54 4.21 -2.50
N ASN A 79 22.60 3.45 -1.93
CA ASN A 79 22.74 2.02 -1.63
C ASN A 79 22.32 1.18 -2.85
N TYR A 80 23.02 1.32 -3.98
CA TYR A 80 22.60 0.75 -5.26
C TYR A 80 22.49 -0.78 -5.27
N SER A 81 23.37 -1.49 -4.57
CA SER A 81 23.30 -2.95 -4.47
C SER A 81 22.00 -3.39 -3.79
N GLU A 82 21.65 -2.74 -2.68
CA GLU A 82 20.43 -3.05 -1.93
C GLU A 82 19.18 -2.64 -2.71
N SER A 83 19.25 -1.48 -3.40
CA SER A 83 18.22 -1.04 -4.33
C SER A 83 17.92 -2.10 -5.37
N ASN A 84 18.96 -2.63 -6.04
CA ASN A 84 18.79 -3.66 -7.06
C ASN A 84 18.19 -4.93 -6.47
N ALA A 85 18.66 -5.38 -5.31
CA ALA A 85 18.11 -6.55 -4.64
C ALA A 85 16.61 -6.40 -4.35
N MET A 86 16.20 -5.25 -3.80
CA MET A 86 14.79 -4.97 -3.51
C MET A 86 13.95 -4.85 -4.78
N LEU A 87 14.41 -4.14 -5.81
CA LEU A 87 13.67 -4.00 -7.06
C LEU A 87 13.52 -5.34 -7.80
N THR A 88 14.50 -6.24 -7.73
CA THR A 88 14.36 -7.61 -8.24
C THR A 88 13.28 -8.41 -7.47
N GLN A 89 13.16 -8.22 -6.15
CA GLN A 89 12.05 -8.84 -5.42
C GLN A 89 10.69 -8.25 -5.80
N ALA A 90 10.64 -6.94 -6.07
CA ALA A 90 9.43 -6.29 -6.57
C ALA A 90 9.01 -6.87 -7.94
N GLU A 91 9.98 -7.01 -8.86
CA GLU A 91 9.77 -7.60 -10.19
C GLU A 91 9.21 -9.02 -10.09
N ARG A 92 9.84 -9.91 -9.33
CA ARG A 92 9.34 -11.28 -9.10
C ARG A 92 7.93 -11.28 -8.52
N GLY A 93 7.66 -10.42 -7.53
CA GLY A 93 6.33 -10.32 -6.94
C GLY A 93 5.27 -9.86 -7.94
N ILE A 94 5.62 -8.99 -8.89
CA ILE A 94 4.72 -8.55 -9.97
C ILE A 94 4.44 -9.72 -10.93
N GLU A 95 5.47 -10.44 -11.36
CA GLU A 95 5.33 -11.62 -12.22
C GLU A 95 4.41 -12.67 -11.59
N GLU A 96 4.64 -13.00 -10.31
CA GLU A 96 3.82 -13.96 -9.56
C GLU A 96 2.35 -13.53 -9.43
N LEU A 97 2.07 -12.23 -9.33
CA LEU A 97 0.72 -11.72 -9.11
C LEU A 97 -0.09 -11.54 -10.41
N PHE A 98 0.57 -11.31 -11.55
CA PHE A 98 -0.10 -10.87 -12.77
C PHE A 98 0.25 -11.66 -14.03
N THR A 99 1.25 -12.54 -14.00
CA THR A 99 1.76 -13.20 -15.21
C THR A 99 2.01 -14.71 -15.06
N ALA A 100 2.05 -15.23 -13.82
CA ALA A 100 2.17 -16.66 -13.55
C ALA A 100 0.95 -17.50 -13.96
#